data_AF-A0A1H7NEI7-F1
#
_entry.id   AF-A0A1H7NEI7-F1
#
_cell.length_a   1.000
_cell.length_b   1.000
_cell.length_c   1.000
_cell.angle_alpha   90.00
_cell.angle_beta   90.00
_cell.angle_gamma   90.00
#
_symmetry.space_group_name_H-M   'P 1'
#
loop_
_entity.id
_entity.type
_entity.pdbx_description
1 polymer ?
#
loop_
_entity_poly.entity_id
_entity_poly.type
_entity_poly.pdbx_seq_one_letter_code
_entity_poly.pdbx_strand_id
1 'polypeptide(L)'
;MRVARYFVLWFVFMLLFTGAVVGLEYIEGYKITTTEYFGLRNAGFVLMIIPILISSLLYPVIVLPLSWLLGRIQWFRASLILYALLYAVMWAAAGAVLFYEIYDDRFIQEYELHVSTAVILFGVIGLIYGGIEWKVLRNHPAGSA
;
A
#
# COMPACT_ATOMS: atom_id res chain seq x y z
N MET A 1 10.23 -20.61 12.31
CA MET A 1 11.18 -19.48 12.15
C MET A 1 10.42 -18.15 12.29
N ARG A 2 10.55 -17.44 13.43
CA ARG A 2 9.78 -16.21 13.71
C ARG A 2 10.12 -15.03 12.80
N VAL A 3 11.29 -15.03 12.18
CA VAL A 3 11.79 -13.93 11.33
C VAL A 3 11.35 -14.09 9.87
N ALA A 4 11.37 -15.31 9.33
CA ALA A 4 11.01 -15.60 7.94
C ALA A 4 9.59 -15.11 7.55
N ARG A 5 8.64 -15.13 8.48
CA ARG A 5 7.27 -14.63 8.23
C ARG A 5 7.21 -13.12 7.96
N TYR A 6 8.07 -12.34 8.61
CA TYR A 6 8.13 -10.89 8.37
C TYR A 6 8.80 -10.59 7.03
N PHE A 7 9.74 -11.43 6.57
CA PHE A 7 10.25 -11.35 5.20
C PHE A 7 9.20 -11.70 4.15
N VAL A 8 8.34 -12.70 4.40
CA VAL A 8 7.22 -13.00 3.51
C VAL A 8 6.25 -11.83 3.43
N LEU A 9 5.87 -11.28 4.58
CA LEU A 9 4.99 -10.11 4.65
C LEU A 9 5.62 -8.86 4.00
N TRP A 10 6.94 -8.70 4.11
CA TRP A 10 7.67 -7.64 3.42
C TRP A 10 7.54 -7.77 1.90
N PHE A 11 7.80 -8.95 1.35
CA PHE A 11 7.71 -9.18 -0.08
C PHE A 11 6.26 -9.01 -0.59
N VAL A 12 5.28 -9.55 0.14
CA VAL A 12 3.86 -9.34 -0.15
C VAL A 12 3.50 -7.87 -0.15
N PHE A 13 3.97 -7.12 0.86
CA PHE A 13 3.75 -5.69 0.94
C PHE A 13 4.32 -4.95 -0.27
N MET A 14 5.58 -5.24 -0.63
CA MET A 14 6.22 -4.61 -1.79
C MET A 14 5.43 -4.82 -3.07
N LEU A 15 4.97 -6.05 -3.33
CA LEU A 15 4.16 -6.37 -4.52
C LEU A 15 2.83 -5.61 -4.51
N LEU A 16 2.13 -5.64 -3.38
CA LEU A 16 0.82 -5.01 -3.25
C LEU A 16 0.91 -3.49 -3.36
N PHE A 17 1.87 -2.86 -2.68
CA PHE A 17 2.10 -1.42 -2.74
C PHE A 17 2.51 -0.97 -4.13
N THR A 18 3.49 -1.65 -4.73
CA THR A 18 3.94 -1.35 -6.09
C THR A 18 2.79 -1.50 -7.07
N GLY A 19 2.01 -2.58 -6.95
CA GLY A 19 0.81 -2.80 -7.76
C GLY A 19 -0.24 -1.69 -7.60
N ALA A 20 -0.43 -1.17 -6.39
CA ALA A 20 -1.34 -0.06 -6.13
C ALA A 20 -0.88 1.24 -6.81
N VAL A 21 0.40 1.61 -6.68
CA VAL A 21 0.97 2.80 -7.31
C VAL A 21 0.93 2.68 -8.83
N VAL A 22 1.34 1.53 -9.38
CA VAL A 22 1.31 1.29 -10.83
C VAL A 22 -0.13 1.26 -11.35
N GLY A 23 -1.06 0.68 -10.60
CA GLY A 23 -2.49 0.69 -10.94
C GLY A 23 -3.06 2.10 -10.95
N LEU A 24 -2.67 2.95 -9.99
CA LEU A 24 -3.06 4.35 -9.95
C LEU A 24 -2.50 5.12 -11.15
N GLU A 25 -1.22 4.94 -11.45
CA GLU A 25 -0.59 5.51 -12.66
C GLU A 25 -1.29 5.05 -13.93
N TYR A 26 -1.67 3.78 -14.01
CA TYR A 26 -2.36 3.24 -15.18
C TYR A 26 -3.75 3.82 -15.37
N ILE A 27 -4.49 4.08 -14.29
CA ILE A 27 -5.89 4.56 -14.35
C ILE A 27 -5.95 6.09 -14.46
N GLU A 28 -5.18 6.80 -13.65
CA GLU A 28 -5.20 8.27 -13.56
C GLU A 28 -4.04 8.88 -14.35
N GLY A 29 -2.80 8.43 -14.12
CA GLY A 29 -1.61 8.97 -14.78
C GLY A 29 -1.60 8.87 -16.31
N TYR A 30 -2.23 7.85 -16.91
CA TYR A 30 -2.32 7.72 -18.38
C TYR A 30 -3.20 8.77 -19.05
N LYS A 31 -4.12 9.40 -18.29
CA LYS A 31 -4.95 10.50 -18.80
C LYS A 31 -4.08 11.71 -19.14
N ILE A 32 -2.99 11.91 -18.41
CA ILE A 32 -2.07 13.03 -18.62
C ILE A 32 -1.28 12.77 -19.91
N THR A 33 -1.49 13.64 -20.90
CA THR A 33 -0.94 13.45 -22.26
C THR A 33 0.27 14.33 -22.58
N THR A 34 0.60 15.26 -21.68
CA THR A 34 1.73 16.18 -21.86
C THR A 34 3.06 15.45 -21.70
N THR A 35 4.13 15.96 -22.35
CA THR A 35 5.49 15.45 -22.16
C THR A 35 6.16 15.96 -20.88
N GLU A 36 5.55 16.94 -20.20
CA GLU A 36 6.05 17.47 -18.91
C GLU A 36 5.85 16.47 -17.78
N TYR A 37 4.82 15.61 -17.89
CA TYR A 37 4.52 14.61 -16.89
C TYR A 37 5.38 13.35 -17.06
N PHE A 38 6.32 13.12 -16.15
CA PHE A 38 7.15 11.91 -16.14
C PHE A 38 6.43 10.74 -15.43
N GLY A 39 5.29 10.32 -15.96
CA GLY A 39 4.56 9.13 -15.49
C GLY A 39 4.75 7.90 -16.39
N LEU A 40 3.99 6.84 -16.10
CA LEU A 40 4.17 5.52 -16.72
C LEU A 40 4.12 5.57 -18.25
N ARG A 41 3.31 6.46 -18.82
CA ARG A 41 3.20 6.67 -20.28
C ARG A 41 4.48 7.20 -20.92
N ASN A 42 5.18 8.13 -20.28
CA ASN A 42 6.29 8.87 -20.89
C ASN A 42 7.66 8.32 -20.50
N ALA A 43 7.84 7.87 -19.25
CA ALA A 43 9.11 7.29 -18.78
C ALA A 43 9.06 5.75 -18.68
N GLY A 44 7.91 5.13 -18.96
CA GLY A 44 7.79 3.69 -19.09
C GLY A 44 8.05 2.92 -17.79
N PHE A 45 8.39 1.64 -17.96
CA PHE A 45 8.60 0.70 -16.85
C PHE A 45 9.75 1.09 -15.91
N VAL A 46 10.68 1.96 -16.32
CA VAL A 46 11.79 2.41 -15.47
C VAL A 46 11.27 3.11 -14.21
N LEU A 47 10.13 3.80 -14.30
CA LEU A 47 9.49 4.42 -13.14
C LEU A 47 9.04 3.41 -12.08
N MET A 48 8.83 2.14 -12.43
CA MET A 48 8.43 1.11 -11.45
C MET A 48 9.53 0.82 -10.41
N ILE A 49 10.77 1.20 -10.69
CA ILE A 49 11.86 1.08 -9.72
C ILE A 49 11.58 1.97 -8.50
N ILE A 50 10.98 3.15 -8.68
CA ILE A 50 10.70 4.10 -7.59
C ILE A 50 9.75 3.50 -6.53
N PRO A 51 8.53 3.03 -6.85
CA PRO A 51 7.64 2.43 -5.86
C PRO A 51 8.20 1.12 -5.26
N ILE A 52 9.02 0.37 -6.00
CA ILE A 52 9.73 -0.80 -5.44
C ILE A 52 10.73 -0.37 -4.36
N LEU A 53 11.56 0.64 -4.63
CA LEU A 53 12.52 1.16 -3.66
C LEU A 53 11.80 1.76 -2.45
N ILE A 54 10.78 2.59 -2.67
CA ILE A 54 9.97 3.18 -1.61
C ILE A 54 9.33 2.09 -0.76
N SER A 55 8.65 1.11 -1.35
CA SER A 55 8.01 0.02 -0.60
C SER A 55 9.02 -0.85 0.16
N SER A 56 10.23 -1.05 -0.39
CA SER A 56 11.28 -1.79 0.29
C SER A 56 11.71 -1.12 1.61
N LEU A 57 11.67 0.22 1.68
CA LEU A 57 12.01 1.00 2.88
C LEU A 57 10.81 1.25 3.78
N LEU A 58 9.62 1.49 3.22
CA LEU A 58 8.39 1.72 3.97
C LEU A 58 8.03 0.54 4.87
N TYR A 59 8.32 -0.69 4.43
CA TYR A 59 7.98 -1.86 5.23
C TYR A 59 8.74 -1.92 6.56
N PRO A 60 10.08 -1.98 6.61
CA PRO A 60 10.80 -2.07 7.88
C PRO A 60 10.61 -0.83 8.75
N VAL A 61 10.41 0.35 8.15
CA VAL A 61 10.33 1.62 8.89
C VAL A 61 8.93 1.90 9.43
N ILE A 62 7.87 1.58 8.67
CA ILE A 62 6.49 1.96 9.01
C ILE A 62 5.62 0.73 9.24
N VAL A 63 5.53 -0.15 8.24
CA VAL A 63 4.57 -1.26 8.27
C VAL A 63 4.92 -2.25 9.38
N LEU A 64 6.20 -2.65 9.51
CA LEU A 64 6.62 -3.62 10.51
C LEU A 64 6.40 -3.14 11.96
N PRO A 65 6.78 -1.90 12.36
CA PRO A 65 6.42 -1.36 13.67
C PRO A 65 4.91 -1.30 13.89
N LEU A 66 4.15 -0.95 12.86
CA LEU A 66 2.69 -0.90 12.92
C LEU A 66 2.09 -2.30 13.13
N SER A 67 2.53 -3.31 12.37
CA SER A 67 2.15 -4.71 12.55
C SER A 67 2.46 -5.23 13.95
N TRP A 68 3.58 -4.81 14.52
CA TRP A 68 3.97 -5.14 15.89
C TRP A 68 3.07 -4.46 16.92
N LEU A 69 2.80 -3.17 16.76
CA LEU A 69 1.92 -2.38 17.62
C LEU A 69 0.50 -2.93 17.62
N LEU A 70 -0.08 -3.15 16.44
CA LEU A 70 -1.39 -3.78 16.27
C LEU A 70 -1.42 -5.21 16.80
N GLY A 71 -0.31 -5.93 16.68
CA GLY A 71 -0.16 -7.28 17.23
C GLY A 71 -0.17 -7.33 18.77
N ARG A 72 0.17 -6.23 19.45
CA ARG A 72 0.14 -6.14 20.91
C ARG A 72 -1.27 -5.99 21.48
N ILE A 73 -2.19 -5.45 20.68
CA ILE A 73 -3.57 -5.20 21.09
C ILE A 73 -4.42 -6.42 20.74
N GLN A 74 -4.59 -7.32 21.71
CA GLN A 74 -5.26 -8.61 21.52
C GLN A 74 -6.67 -8.49 20.95
N TRP A 75 -7.39 -7.41 21.28
CA TRP A 75 -8.76 -7.20 20.82
C TRP A 75 -8.87 -6.96 19.31
N PHE A 76 -7.90 -6.26 18.70
CA PHE A 76 -7.88 -6.05 17.25
C PHE A 76 -7.65 -7.34 16.47
N ARG A 77 -6.91 -8.30 17.05
CA ARG A 77 -6.66 -9.61 16.43
C ARG A 77 -7.80 -10.59 16.58
N ALA A 78 -8.74 -10.35 17.48
CA ALA A 78 -9.86 -11.26 17.73
C ALA A 78 -10.80 -11.36 16.53
N SER A 79 -10.93 -10.30 15.73
CA SER A 79 -11.78 -10.24 14.55
C SER A 79 -10.98 -9.93 13.29
N LEU A 80 -10.96 -10.88 12.35
CA LEU A 80 -10.39 -10.68 11.01
C LEU A 80 -11.02 -9.46 10.32
N ILE A 81 -12.33 -9.29 10.47
CA ILE A 81 -13.08 -8.21 9.82
C ILE A 81 -12.59 -6.85 10.34
N LEU A 82 -12.48 -6.69 11.66
CA LEU A 82 -11.99 -5.45 12.27
C LEU A 82 -10.54 -5.17 11.88
N TYR A 83 -9.70 -6.20 11.89
CA TYR A 83 -8.29 -6.10 11.52
C TYR A 83 -8.11 -5.65 10.06
N ALA A 84 -8.84 -6.30 9.14
CA ALA A 84 -8.78 -5.96 7.72
C ALA A 84 -9.35 -4.57 7.44
N LEU A 85 -10.45 -4.19 8.08
CA LEU A 85 -11.04 -2.84 7.96
C LEU A 85 -10.07 -1.75 8.44
N LEU A 86 -9.36 -1.98 9.56
CA LEU A 86 -8.36 -1.02 10.04
C LEU A 86 -7.26 -0.80 8.99
N TYR A 87 -6.74 -1.89 8.42
CA TYR A 87 -5.78 -1.79 7.33
C TYR A 87 -6.36 -1.08 6.11
N ALA A 88 -7.60 -1.39 5.73
CA ALA A 88 -8.28 -0.72 4.61
C ALA A 88 -8.34 0.79 4.81
N VAL A 89 -8.75 1.26 5.99
CA VAL A 89 -8.87 2.69 6.30
C VAL A 89 -7.51 3.37 6.32
N MET A 90 -6.51 2.76 6.97
CA MET A 90 -5.14 3.32 7.00
C MET A 90 -4.55 3.43 5.60
N TRP A 91 -4.69 2.39 4.78
CA TRP A 91 -4.16 2.39 3.43
C TRP A 91 -4.95 3.32 2.50
N ALA A 92 -6.28 3.39 2.62
CA ALA A 92 -7.09 4.36 1.88
C ALA A 92 -6.66 5.81 2.19
N ALA A 93 -6.41 6.13 3.46
CA ALA A 93 -5.89 7.44 3.87
C ALA A 93 -4.48 7.69 3.30
N ALA A 94 -3.58 6.70 3.38
CA ALA A 94 -2.25 6.80 2.78
C ALA A 94 -2.30 6.99 1.26
N GLY A 95 -3.22 6.29 0.58
CA GLY A 95 -3.45 6.45 -0.87
C GLY A 95 -3.93 7.84 -1.24
N ALA A 96 -4.83 8.44 -0.43
CA ALA A 96 -5.27 9.81 -0.65
C ALA A 96 -4.11 10.81 -0.51
N VAL A 97 -3.24 10.65 0.49
CA VAL A 97 -2.05 11.50 0.64
C VAL A 97 -1.11 11.31 -0.54
N LEU A 98 -0.80 10.06 -0.91
CA LEU A 98 0.07 9.76 -2.05
C LEU A 98 -0.45 10.34 -3.36
N PHE A 99 -1.76 10.38 -3.58
CA PHE A 99 -2.35 10.97 -4.78
C PHE A 99 -1.95 12.44 -4.96
N TYR A 100 -2.03 13.23 -3.89
CA TYR A 100 -1.65 14.65 -3.92
C TYR A 100 -0.13 14.88 -3.93
N GLU A 101 0.66 13.89 -3.51
CA GLU A 101 2.13 13.93 -3.63
C GLU A 101 2.62 13.54 -5.04
N ILE A 102 1.86 12.69 -5.74
CA ILE A 102 2.21 12.20 -7.09
C ILE A 102 1.75 13.19 -8.17
N TYR A 103 0.52 13.71 -8.06
CA TYR A 103 -0.07 14.57 -9.07
C TYR A 103 -0.06 16.03 -8.65
N ASP A 104 0.51 16.88 -9.49
CA ASP A 104 0.43 18.33 -9.35
C ASP A 104 -1.03 18.81 -9.48
N ASP A 105 -1.40 19.82 -8.70
CA ASP A 105 -2.75 20.42 -8.71
C ASP A 105 -3.22 20.82 -10.12
N ARG A 106 -2.31 21.29 -10.98
CA ARG A 106 -2.60 21.61 -12.38
C ARG A 106 -3.08 20.38 -13.14
N PHE A 107 -2.40 19.24 -12.99
CA PHE A 107 -2.79 18.01 -13.69
C PHE A 107 -4.09 17.43 -13.13
N ILE A 108 -4.32 17.55 -11.81
CA ILE A 108 -5.58 17.12 -11.19
C ILE A 108 -6.77 17.85 -11.81
N GLN A 109 -6.66 19.17 -11.99
CA GLN A 109 -7.73 19.98 -12.56
C GLN A 109 -7.87 19.80 -14.07
N GLU A 110 -6.77 19.80 -14.82
CA GLU A 110 -6.79 19.73 -16.29
C GLU A 110 -7.26 18.36 -16.82
N TYR A 111 -6.89 17.28 -16.13
CA TYR A 111 -7.20 15.90 -16.55
C TYR A 111 -8.30 15.25 -15.72
N GLU A 112 -8.99 16.02 -14.86
CA GLU A 112 -10.08 15.57 -13.99
C GLU A 112 -9.70 14.29 -13.21
N LEU A 113 -8.51 14.30 -12.60
CA LEU A 113 -8.01 13.14 -11.87
C LEU A 113 -8.81 12.95 -10.58
N HIS A 114 -9.06 11.69 -10.23
CA HIS A 114 -9.91 11.37 -9.08
C HIS A 114 -9.14 10.74 -7.92
N VAL A 115 -9.07 11.45 -6.79
CA VAL A 115 -8.51 10.93 -5.53
C VAL A 115 -9.24 9.67 -5.04
N SER A 116 -10.53 9.51 -5.39
CA SER A 116 -11.30 8.32 -5.06
C SER A 116 -10.69 7.04 -5.65
N THR A 117 -10.04 7.12 -6.82
CA THR A 117 -9.32 5.99 -7.42
C THR A 117 -8.19 5.51 -6.51
N ALA A 118 -7.39 6.43 -5.95
CA ALA A 118 -6.34 6.09 -5.00
C ALA A 118 -6.92 5.54 -3.69
N VAL A 119 -7.95 6.17 -3.14
CA VAL A 119 -8.65 5.71 -1.92
C VAL A 119 -9.13 4.27 -2.09
N ILE A 120 -9.77 3.94 -3.22
CA ILE A 120 -10.29 2.61 -3.50
C ILE A 120 -9.16 1.60 -3.70
N LEU A 121 -8.17 1.90 -4.55
CA LEU A 121 -7.05 1.00 -4.83
C LEU A 121 -6.28 0.64 -3.57
N PHE A 122 -5.84 1.65 -2.83
CA PHE A 122 -5.07 1.42 -1.61
C PHE A 122 -5.95 0.82 -0.51
N GLY A 123 -7.23 1.19 -0.41
CA GLY A 123 -8.16 0.56 0.54
C GLY A 123 -8.34 -0.95 0.30
N VAL A 124 -8.54 -1.36 -0.96
CA VAL A 124 -8.62 -2.78 -1.35
C VAL A 124 -7.31 -3.51 -1.06
N ILE A 125 -6.18 -2.90 -1.37
CA ILE A 125 -4.86 -3.45 -1.06
C ILE A 125 -4.64 -3.59 0.45
N GLY A 126 -5.10 -2.63 1.24
CA GLY A 126 -5.11 -2.70 2.69
C GLY A 126 -5.93 -3.87 3.22
N LEU A 127 -7.14 -4.11 2.68
CA LEU A 127 -7.95 -5.28 3.02
C LEU A 127 -7.20 -6.60 2.76
N ILE A 128 -6.61 -6.71 1.56
CA ILE A 128 -5.86 -7.91 1.14
C ILE A 128 -4.67 -8.13 2.07
N TYR A 129 -3.85 -7.10 2.27
CA TYR A 129 -2.66 -7.18 3.13
C TYR A 129 -3.03 -7.53 4.58
N GLY A 130 -4.03 -6.84 5.16
CA GLY A 130 -4.49 -7.10 6.52
C GLY A 130 -4.98 -8.53 6.72
N GLY A 131 -5.68 -9.10 5.73
CA GLY A 131 -6.11 -10.50 5.76
C GLY A 131 -4.95 -11.50 5.70
N ILE A 132 -3.98 -11.26 4.82
CA ILE A 132 -2.76 -12.08 4.71
C ILE A 132 -1.97 -12.02 6.02
N GLU A 133 -1.73 -10.82 6.53
CA GLU A 133 -0.99 -10.61 7.77
C GLU A 133 -1.65 -11.27 8.96
N TRP A 134 -2.97 -11.09 9.12
CA TRP A 134 -3.73 -11.75 10.19
C TRP A 134 -3.56 -13.28 10.12
N LYS A 135 -3.67 -13.87 8.93
CA LYS A 135 -3.50 -15.33 8.73
C LYS A 135 -2.08 -15.78 9.07
N VAL A 136 -1.06 -15.08 8.57
CA VAL A 136 0.36 -15.39 8.79
C VAL A 136 0.74 -15.27 10.26
N LEU A 137 0.21 -14.26 10.97
CA LEU A 137 0.56 -14.01 12.37
C LEU A 137 -0.32 -14.75 13.39
N ARG A 138 -1.53 -15.19 13.02
CA ARG A 138 -2.41 -16.02 13.88
C ARG A 138 -1.92 -17.45 14.01
N ASN A 139 -1.37 -18.02 12.95
CA ASN A 139 -0.91 -19.41 12.94
C ASN A 139 0.28 -19.67 13.89
N HIS A 140 0.95 -18.61 14.39
CA HIS A 140 2.07 -18.71 15.34
C HIS A 140 2.09 -17.51 16.31
N PRO A 141 1.30 -17.54 17.39
CA PRO A 141 1.22 -16.45 18.36
C PRO A 141 2.60 -16.12 18.94
N ALA A 142 2.83 -14.84 19.24
CA ALA A 142 4.03 -14.40 19.93
C ALA A 142 4.02 -14.95 21.36
N GLY A 143 4.51 -16.19 21.53
CA GLY A 143 4.46 -16.89 22.82
C GLY A 143 4.73 -18.40 22.76
N SER A 144 4.63 -19.06 21.60
CA SER A 144 5.03 -20.48 21.50
C SER A 144 6.54 -20.60 21.33
N ALA A 145 7.22 -20.78 22.48
CA ALA A 145 8.41 -21.60 22.57
C ALA A 145 7.97 -23.06 22.67
#